data_AF-A0A7R6XNZ8-F1
#
_entry.id   AF-A0A7R6XNZ8-F1
#
_cell.length_a   1.000
_cell.length_b   1.000
_cell.length_c   1.000
_cell.angle_alpha   90.00
_cell.angle_beta   90.00
_cell.angle_gamma   90.00
#
_symmetry.space_group_name_H-M   'P 1'
#
loop_
_entity.id
_entity.type
_entity.pdbx_description
1 polymer ?
#
loop_
_entity_poly.entity_id
_entity_poly.type
_entity_poly.pdbx_seq_one_letter_code
_entity_poly.pdbx_strand_id
1 'polypeptide(L)'
;MAGQADSQEAEAEATEQWGLVNTPLGEKWSGRTRYAAAMFFYKRGEMNAETLEVYRICARLDSEDPLPIIRDRGLGKDWLKRMGYAL
;
A
#
# COMPACT_ATOMS: atom_id res chain seq x y z
N MET A 1 -27.46 14.52 -0.48
CA MET A 1 -27.53 13.09 -0.84
C MET A 1 -26.34 12.68 -1.69
N ALA A 2 -25.94 13.41 -2.76
CA ALA A 2 -24.78 13.08 -3.60
C ALA A 2 -23.45 12.89 -2.82
N GLY A 3 -23.10 13.78 -1.89
CA GLY A 3 -21.82 13.66 -1.16
C GLY A 3 -21.69 12.48 -0.19
N GLN A 4 -22.80 11.84 0.21
CA GLN A 4 -22.74 10.63 1.05
C GLN A 4 -22.48 9.37 0.23
N ALA A 5 -23.05 9.30 -0.98
CA ALA A 5 -22.81 8.20 -1.91
C ALA A 5 -21.36 8.20 -2.40
N ASP A 6 -20.84 9.37 -2.81
CA ASP A 6 -19.43 9.51 -3.25
C ASP A 6 -18.43 9.10 -2.15
N SER A 7 -18.74 9.43 -0.89
CA SER A 7 -17.90 9.03 0.26
C SER A 7 -17.95 7.53 0.51
N GLN A 8 -19.12 6.90 0.35
CA GLN A 8 -19.28 5.45 0.53
C GLN A 8 -18.53 4.66 -0.56
N GLU A 9 -18.55 5.14 -1.81
CA GLU A 9 -17.80 4.56 -2.92
C GLU A 9 -16.29 4.67 -2.70
N ALA A 10 -15.80 5.82 -2.23
CA ALA A 10 -14.37 6.03 -1.94
C ALA A 10 -13.86 5.12 -0.81
N GLU A 11 -14.69 4.83 0.19
CA GLU A 11 -14.33 3.90 1.28
C GLU A 11 -14.41 2.43 0.85
N ALA A 12 -15.35 2.10 -0.06
CA ALA A 12 -15.40 0.78 -0.68
C ALA A 12 -14.14 0.52 -1.52
N GLU A 13 -13.72 1.49 -2.34
CA GLU A 13 -12.46 1.40 -3.09
C GLU A 13 -11.26 1.28 -2.14
N ALA A 14 -11.21 2.07 -1.06
CA ALA A 14 -10.13 1.95 -0.07
C ALA A 14 -10.04 0.56 0.57
N THR A 15 -11.18 -0.09 0.80
CA THR A 15 -11.24 -1.46 1.31
C THR A 15 -10.69 -2.47 0.30
N GLU A 16 -11.04 -2.33 -0.97
CA GLU A 16 -10.50 -3.18 -2.05
C GLU A 16 -8.99 -3.00 -2.19
N GLN A 17 -8.53 -1.74 -2.27
CA GLN A 17 -7.10 -1.43 -2.39
C GLN A 17 -6.32 -1.91 -1.17
N TRP A 18 -6.93 -1.92 0.02
CA TRP A 18 -6.32 -2.51 1.21
C TRP A 18 -6.09 -4.02 1.07
N GLY A 19 -7.02 -4.74 0.44
CA GLY A 19 -6.81 -6.15 0.10
C GLY A 19 -5.66 -6.33 -0.91
N LEU A 20 -5.62 -5.51 -1.94
CA LEU A 20 -4.62 -5.58 -3.01
C LEU A 20 -3.20 -5.22 -2.55
N VAL A 21 -3.04 -4.26 -1.63
CA VAL A 21 -1.71 -3.92 -1.09
C VAL A 21 -1.13 -5.05 -0.22
N ASN A 22 -1.99 -5.97 0.24
CA ASN A 22 -1.65 -7.16 1.01
C ASN A 22 -1.62 -8.45 0.16
N THR A 23 -1.62 -8.36 -1.18
CA THR A 23 -1.51 -9.55 -2.05
C THR A 23 -0.28 -10.40 -1.67
N PRO A 24 -0.44 -11.73 -1.49
CA PRO A 24 0.63 -12.62 -1.06
C PRO A 24 1.91 -12.52 -1.90
N LEU A 25 3.06 -12.75 -1.26
CA LEU A 25 4.36 -12.79 -1.93
C LEU A 25 4.47 -14.00 -2.85
N GLY A 26 5.19 -13.85 -3.95
CA GLY A 26 5.52 -14.94 -4.88
C GLY A 26 4.41 -15.30 -5.87
N GLU A 27 3.20 -14.76 -5.72
CA GLU A 27 2.18 -14.85 -6.77
C GLU A 27 2.60 -14.04 -8.00
N LYS A 28 2.35 -14.58 -9.19
CA LYS A 28 2.72 -13.93 -10.45
C LYS A 28 2.08 -12.54 -10.54
N TRP A 29 2.92 -11.51 -10.71
CA TRP A 29 2.55 -10.10 -10.75
C TRP A 29 2.12 -9.47 -9.42
N SER A 30 2.22 -10.18 -8.30
CA SER A 30 1.84 -9.66 -6.99
C SER A 30 2.61 -8.41 -6.58
N GLY A 31 3.87 -8.25 -7.00
CA GLY A 31 4.62 -7.02 -6.76
C GLY A 31 3.96 -5.81 -7.42
N ARG A 32 3.46 -5.97 -8.65
CA ARG A 32 2.75 -4.90 -9.38
C ARG A 32 1.40 -4.60 -8.77
N THR A 33 0.68 -5.63 -8.33
CA THR A 33 -0.60 -5.48 -7.63
C THR A 33 -0.42 -4.66 -6.35
N ARG A 34 0.56 -5.02 -5.51
CA ARG A 34 0.89 -4.26 -4.30
C ARG A 34 1.26 -2.81 -4.60
N TYR A 35 2.07 -2.57 -5.63
CA TYR A 35 2.44 -1.20 -6.03
C TYR A 35 1.26 -0.37 -6.55
N ALA A 36 0.40 -0.94 -7.39
CA ALA A 36 -0.78 -0.25 -7.89
C ALA A 36 -1.71 0.18 -6.74
N ALA A 37 -1.91 -0.70 -5.77
CA ALA A 37 -2.68 -0.41 -4.57
C ALA A 37 -1.99 0.61 -3.65
N ALA A 38 -0.68 0.52 -3.47
CA ALA A 38 0.10 1.53 -2.74
C ALA A 38 -0.05 2.94 -3.35
N MET A 39 -0.11 3.03 -4.69
CA MET A 39 -0.32 4.30 -5.39
C MET A 39 -1.66 4.95 -5.02
N PHE A 40 -2.71 4.17 -4.79
CA PHE A 40 -4.00 4.69 -4.32
C PHE A 40 -3.86 5.39 -2.96
N PHE A 41 -3.22 4.74 -1.98
CA PHE A 41 -3.02 5.32 -0.65
C PHE A 41 -2.10 6.55 -0.68
N TYR A 42 -1.10 6.56 -1.56
CA TYR A 42 -0.28 7.75 -1.79
C TYR A 42 -1.09 8.93 -2.33
N LYS A 43 -1.98 8.70 -3.32
CA LYS A 43 -2.85 9.77 -3.86
C LYS A 43 -3.80 10.35 -2.82
N ARG A 44 -4.19 9.56 -1.82
CA ARG A 44 -5.01 9.99 -0.67
C ARG A 44 -4.20 10.68 0.44
N GLY A 45 -2.87 10.74 0.33
CA GLY A 45 -1.99 11.29 1.37
C GLY A 45 -1.81 10.37 2.58
N GLU A 46 -2.27 9.13 2.51
CA GLU A 46 -2.18 8.12 3.58
C GLU A 46 -0.85 7.35 3.57
N MET A 47 -0.06 7.54 2.52
CA MET A 47 1.28 6.98 2.33
C MET A 47 2.21 8.07 1.80
N ASN A 48 3.43 8.16 2.32
CA ASN A 48 4.41 9.14 1.82
C ASN A 48 5.16 8.63 0.57
N ALA A 49 5.78 9.55 -0.17
CA ALA A 49 6.47 9.22 -1.43
C ALA A 49 7.63 8.21 -1.25
N GLU A 50 8.36 8.31 -0.14
CA GLU A 50 9.50 7.42 0.14
C GLU A 50 9.05 5.97 0.39
N THR A 51 7.90 5.79 1.04
CA THR A 51 7.26 4.48 1.23
C THR A 51 6.79 3.91 -0.10
N LEU A 52 6.12 4.73 -0.92
CA LEU A 52 5.68 4.33 -2.26
C LEU A 52 6.85 3.89 -3.15
N GLU A 53 7.99 4.57 -3.06
CA GLU A 53 9.18 4.22 -3.84
C GLU A 53 9.69 2.81 -3.52
N VAL A 54 9.60 2.37 -2.27
CA VAL A 54 9.94 0.98 -1.91
C VAL A 54 9.00 -0.01 -2.58
N TYR A 55 7.68 0.25 -2.59
CA TYR A 55 6.72 -0.57 -3.34
C TYR A 55 7.03 -0.58 -4.84
N ARG A 56 7.42 0.57 -5.42
CA ARG A 56 7.78 0.67 -6.84
C ARG A 56 8.99 -0.19 -7.20
N ILE A 57 10.01 -0.22 -6.34
CA ILE A 57 11.20 -1.08 -6.51
C ILE A 57 10.78 -2.56 -6.43
N CYS A 58 9.96 -2.92 -5.43
CA CYS A 58 9.46 -4.30 -5.25
C CYS A 58 8.49 -4.73 -6.36
N ALA A 59 7.96 -3.81 -7.17
CA ALA A 59 6.96 -4.11 -8.20
C ALA A 59 7.43 -5.09 -9.28
N ARG A 60 8.75 -5.30 -9.42
CA ARG A 60 9.33 -6.28 -10.36
C ARG A 60 9.77 -7.58 -9.67
N LEU A 61 9.62 -7.66 -8.36
CA LEU A 61 10.11 -8.73 -7.49
C LEU A 61 8.91 -9.28 -6.70
N ASP A 62 8.16 -10.19 -7.30
CA ASP A 62 6.91 -10.70 -6.72
C ASP A 62 7.11 -11.30 -5.31
N SER A 63 8.29 -11.88 -5.03
CA SER A 63 8.65 -12.45 -3.74
C SER A 63 9.20 -11.46 -2.71
N GLU A 64 9.44 -10.20 -3.09
CA GLU A 64 10.05 -9.20 -2.19
C GLU A 64 8.98 -8.52 -1.33
N ASP A 65 9.28 -8.43 -0.03
CA ASP A 65 8.44 -7.75 0.94
C ASP A 65 8.90 -6.29 1.12
N PRO A 66 8.07 -5.29 0.77
CA PRO A 66 8.43 -3.90 0.96
C PRO A 66 8.52 -3.49 2.44
N LEU A 67 7.79 -4.15 3.36
CA LEU A 67 7.63 -3.66 4.74
C LEU A 67 8.92 -3.74 5.57
N PRO A 68 9.72 -4.84 5.54
CA PRO A 68 11.04 -4.87 6.16
C PRO A 68 11.97 -3.77 5.61
N ILE A 69 11.95 -3.52 4.30
CA ILE A 69 12.80 -2.50 3.66
C ILE A 69 12.40 -1.09 4.13
N ILE A 70 11.10 -0.81 4.24
CA ILE A 70 10.57 0.47 4.77
C ILE A 70 11.02 0.66 6.22
N ARG A 71 10.87 -0.39 7.05
CA ARG A 71 11.27 -0.38 8.47
C ARG A 71 12.76 -0.11 8.62
N ASP A 72 13.59 -0.86 7.91
CA ASP A 72 15.05 -0.78 8.04
C ASP A 72 15.60 0.57 7.56
N ARG A 73 14.89 1.26 6.65
CA ARG A 73 15.21 2.62 6.22
C ARG A 73 14.63 3.72 7.11
N GLY A 74 13.84 3.37 8.14
CA GLY A 74 13.20 4.33 9.04
C GLY A 74 12.12 5.20 8.38
N LEU A 75 11.54 4.73 7.27
CA LEU A 75 10.53 5.43 6.48
C LEU A 75 9.12 5.05 6.94
N GLY A 76 8.10 5.82 6.51
CA GLY A 76 6.72 5.34 6.50
C GLY A 76 6.15 4.89 7.86
N LYS A 77 6.54 5.54 8.96
CA LYS A 77 6.15 5.12 10.33
C LYS A 77 4.65 4.89 10.47
N ASP A 78 3.82 5.83 10.02
CA ASP A 78 2.36 5.69 10.11
C ASP A 78 1.83 4.52 9.26
N TRP A 79 2.46 4.28 8.10
CA TRP A 79 2.13 3.15 7.24
C TRP A 79 2.49 1.80 7.88
N LEU A 80 3.67 1.68 8.46
CA LEU A 80 4.10 0.49 9.20
C LEU A 80 3.19 0.22 10.39
N LYS A 81 2.81 1.25 11.14
CA LYS A 81 1.85 1.14 12.25
C LYS A 81 0.50 0.62 11.77
N ARG A 82 -0.01 1.14 10.65
CA ARG A 82 -1.26 0.67 10.02
C ARG A 82 -1.16 -0.80 9.59
N MET A 83 0.01 -1.23 9.13
CA MET A 83 0.32 -2.62 8.78
C MET A 83 0.52 -3.55 9.99
N GLY A 84 0.39 -3.03 11.22
CA GLY A 84 0.51 -3.82 12.45
C GLY A 84 1.94 -4.01 12.95
N TYR A 85 2.92 -3.27 12.43
CA TYR A 85 4.28 -3.29 12.95
C TYR A 85 4.37 -2.48 14.24
N ALA A 86 4.99 -3.07 15.27
CA ALA A 86 5.45 -2.33 16.43
C ALA A 86 6.68 -1.51 16.03
N LEU A 87 6.59 -0.19 16.19
CA LEU A 87 7.70 0.76 15.97
C LEU A 87 8.48 1.00 17.26
#